data_AF-A0A944IHF5-F1
#
_entry.id   AF-A0A944IHF5-F1
#
_cell.length_a   1.000
_cell.length_b   1.000
_cell.length_c   1.000
_cell.angle_alpha   90.00
_cell.angle_beta   90.00
_cell.angle_gamma   90.00
#
_symmetry.space_group_name_H-M   'P 1'
#
loop_
_entity.id
_entity.type
_entity.pdbx_description
1 polymer ?
#
loop_
_entity_poly.entity_id
_entity_poly.type
_entity_poly.pdbx_seq_one_letter_code
_entity_poly.pdbx_strand_id
1 'polypeptide(L)'
;MDFGTQGPPAPADLAWLRGVDAYTMGAYPQAEEEFRTAVRIDPGMADGWLGLHALRVDTTAALLRMFRHRDRFGEQRARHGRTLNSWYWLGWWVQPVLESPRDLLLAHASHWLDGRHVPELDRALAGLPPVDTDHHVRFLHACRAYLVKDWEQLVRHTDPLLGDPLLGIEAGLFGGMARVRLEMYGQAEPLLAGALMRCRSEQPQRKELRYWLARSREGTGRSAAALPLYRAVHRVDPGFMDTSARLAAIAEGDEYEDTGDMAALTLSGAGQDSVDGIDGPDSLDPLFGTEERDLKLSAFGPPASPPPAAADPSVRHKTAAPDPSLPTGPTDPRLLEQALAELERMVGLEPVKRQVKALSAQLNMARLRAGQGLPVQPPKRHFVFSGPSGTGKTTVARILGRVFYALGLLGGDHLVEAQRADLVGEYLGQTAVKANELIDSALGGVLFVDEAYALSNSGYGKGDAYGDEALQVLLKRAEDNRDHLVVILAGYPEGMDRLLAANPGLSSRFTTRVDFPSYRPSELTAIGEVLAAENGDLWDEEALDELRSIAGHVVEQGWIDELGNGRFLRTLYEKSCAYRDLRLSAYPGALTREDLATLRLPDLMQAYGEVLSGRGPQDPSAL
;
A
#
# COMPACT_ATOMS: atom_id res chain seq x y z
N MET A 1 47.00 -35.49 -27.65
CA MET A 1 46.83 -35.06 -26.23
C MET A 1 47.75 -33.88 -26.03
N ASP A 2 47.25 -32.67 -26.26
CA ASP A 2 47.99 -31.46 -25.92
C ASP A 2 47.71 -31.15 -24.45
N PHE A 3 48.66 -31.51 -23.59
CA PHE A 3 48.75 -30.92 -22.25
C PHE A 3 49.30 -29.51 -22.40
N GLY A 4 48.44 -28.59 -22.82
CA GLY A 4 48.72 -27.16 -22.79
C GLY A 4 48.91 -26.73 -21.34
N THR A 5 50.16 -26.47 -20.95
CA THR A 5 50.55 -25.85 -19.70
C THR A 5 49.84 -24.50 -19.57
N GLN A 6 48.73 -24.45 -18.82
CA GLN A 6 48.14 -23.18 -18.39
C GLN A 6 49.13 -22.49 -17.46
N GLY A 7 49.45 -21.22 -17.73
CA GLY A 7 50.28 -20.40 -16.85
C GLY A 7 49.70 -20.30 -15.43
N PRO A 8 50.42 -19.68 -14.49
CA PRO A 8 49.89 -19.49 -13.13
C PRO A 8 48.50 -18.82 -13.21
N PRO A 9 47.50 -19.32 -12.45
CA PRO A 9 46.14 -18.79 -12.51
C PRO A 9 46.16 -17.29 -12.27
N ALA A 10 45.37 -16.55 -13.06
CA ALA A 10 45.35 -15.10 -12.94
C ALA A 10 44.94 -14.72 -11.49
N PRO A 11 45.41 -13.59 -10.95
CA PRO A 11 45.07 -13.19 -9.58
C PRO A 11 43.56 -13.18 -9.29
N ALA A 12 42.73 -12.89 -10.31
CA ALA A 12 41.28 -12.96 -10.22
C ALA A 12 40.76 -14.40 -10.09
N ASP A 13 41.31 -15.36 -10.84
CA ASP A 13 40.92 -16.78 -10.78
C ASP A 13 41.25 -17.37 -9.41
N LEU A 14 42.40 -16.99 -8.83
CA LEU A 14 42.77 -17.39 -7.46
C LEU A 14 41.80 -16.85 -6.41
N ALA A 15 41.39 -15.57 -6.53
CA ALA A 15 40.38 -14.99 -5.64
C ALA A 15 39.03 -15.71 -5.81
N TRP A 16 38.62 -15.99 -7.04
CA TRP A 16 37.39 -16.74 -7.30
C TRP A 16 37.43 -18.15 -6.68
N LEU A 17 38.52 -18.89 -6.83
CA LEU A 17 38.71 -20.22 -6.23
C LEU A 17 38.62 -20.18 -4.71
N ARG A 18 39.32 -19.24 -4.05
CA ARG A 18 39.21 -19.06 -2.59
C ARG A 18 37.78 -18.70 -2.17
N GLY A 19 37.08 -17.89 -2.97
CA GLY A 19 35.68 -17.57 -2.75
C GLY A 19 34.77 -18.79 -2.80
N VAL A 20 34.94 -19.66 -3.79
CA VAL A 20 34.16 -20.92 -3.92
C VAL A 20 34.49 -21.90 -2.80
N ASP A 21 35.76 -22.05 -2.44
CA ASP A 21 36.17 -22.93 -1.35
C ASP A 21 35.59 -22.44 0.00
N ALA A 22 35.66 -21.13 0.27
CA ALA A 22 35.06 -20.50 1.45
C ALA A 22 33.53 -20.64 1.46
N TYR A 23 32.87 -20.45 0.31
CA TYR A 23 31.43 -20.64 0.16
C TYR A 23 31.01 -22.07 0.50
N THR A 24 31.77 -23.06 -0.01
CA THR A 24 31.53 -24.49 0.24
C THR A 24 31.74 -24.86 1.71
N MET A 25 32.68 -24.20 2.39
CA MET A 25 32.95 -24.36 3.82
C MET A 25 31.98 -23.58 4.72
N GLY A 26 31.04 -22.81 4.17
CA GLY A 26 30.10 -21.98 4.92
C GLY A 26 30.71 -20.70 5.52
N ALA A 27 31.93 -20.34 5.12
CA ALA A 27 32.61 -19.12 5.54
C ALA A 27 32.17 -17.92 4.68
N TYR A 28 30.88 -17.57 4.75
CA TYR A 28 30.24 -16.61 3.84
C TYR A 28 30.88 -15.20 3.82
N PRO A 29 31.30 -14.59 4.95
CA PRO A 29 31.96 -13.28 4.91
C PRO A 29 33.29 -13.30 4.14
N GLN A 30 34.06 -14.39 4.29
CA GLN A 30 35.30 -14.58 3.56
C GLN A 30 35.02 -14.84 2.07
N ALA A 31 34.00 -15.64 1.75
CA ALA A 31 33.58 -15.87 0.38
C ALA A 31 33.17 -14.56 -0.32
N GLU A 32 32.44 -13.69 0.38
CA GLU A 32 32.04 -12.37 -0.12
C GLU A 32 33.25 -11.48 -0.44
N GLU A 33 34.22 -11.41 0.47
CA GLU A 33 35.44 -10.61 0.27
C GLU A 33 36.25 -11.10 -0.94
N GLU A 34 36.38 -12.42 -1.08
CA GLU A 34 37.12 -13.04 -2.18
C GLU A 34 36.38 -12.87 -3.52
N PHE A 35 35.05 -13.04 -3.58
CA PHE A 35 34.28 -12.75 -4.79
C PHE A 35 34.31 -11.26 -5.16
N ARG A 36 34.23 -10.34 -4.19
CA ARG A 36 34.42 -8.89 -4.44
C ARG A 36 35.81 -8.59 -4.98
N THR A 37 36.82 -9.27 -4.48
CA THR A 37 38.19 -9.13 -4.96
C THR A 37 38.32 -9.63 -6.40
N ALA A 38 37.74 -10.79 -6.71
CA ALA A 38 37.72 -11.34 -8.06
C ALA A 38 37.08 -10.37 -9.07
N VAL A 39 35.88 -9.85 -8.79
CA VAL A 39 35.19 -8.91 -9.70
C VAL A 39 35.80 -7.49 -9.70
N ARG A 40 36.61 -7.14 -8.70
CA ARG A 40 37.39 -5.89 -8.71
C ARG A 40 38.59 -5.98 -9.64
N ILE A 41 39.24 -7.15 -9.68
CA ILE A 41 40.39 -7.42 -10.56
C ILE A 41 39.91 -7.68 -12.00
N ASP A 42 38.86 -8.48 -12.19
CA ASP A 42 38.21 -8.73 -13.48
C ASP A 42 36.69 -8.43 -13.38
N PRO A 43 36.26 -7.19 -13.66
CA PRO A 43 34.84 -6.82 -13.68
C PRO A 43 33.99 -7.61 -14.67
N GLY A 44 34.62 -8.25 -15.67
CA GLY A 44 33.94 -9.08 -16.66
C GLY A 44 33.74 -10.53 -16.22
N MET A 45 34.22 -10.93 -15.04
CA MET A 45 34.11 -12.31 -14.54
C MET A 45 32.68 -12.63 -14.07
N ALA A 46 31.85 -13.15 -14.99
CA ALA A 46 30.45 -13.45 -14.71
C ALA A 46 30.26 -14.45 -13.56
N ASP A 47 31.11 -15.48 -13.43
CA ASP A 47 31.03 -16.44 -12.32
C ASP A 47 31.45 -15.84 -10.96
N GLY A 48 32.20 -14.73 -10.95
CA GLY A 48 32.49 -13.97 -9.73
C GLY A 48 31.26 -13.19 -9.26
N TRP A 49 30.53 -12.59 -10.19
CA TRP A 49 29.22 -11.98 -9.92
C TRP A 49 28.18 -13.02 -9.50
N LEU A 50 28.23 -14.25 -10.05
CA LEU A 50 27.39 -15.36 -9.60
C LEU A 50 27.62 -15.70 -8.13
N GLY A 51 28.87 -15.63 -7.65
CA GLY A 51 29.21 -15.83 -6.23
C GLY A 51 28.59 -14.77 -5.33
N LEU A 52 28.67 -13.50 -5.71
CA LEU A 52 28.01 -12.41 -4.98
C LEU A 52 26.47 -12.56 -5.00
N HIS A 53 25.92 -12.98 -6.14
CA HIS A 53 24.49 -13.27 -6.27
C HIS A 53 24.06 -14.46 -5.40
N ALA A 54 24.89 -15.50 -5.28
CA ALA A 54 24.66 -16.66 -4.40
C ALA A 54 24.63 -16.27 -2.92
N LEU A 55 25.51 -15.37 -2.52
CA LEU A 55 25.59 -14.81 -1.16
C LEU A 55 24.49 -13.78 -0.84
N ARG A 56 23.60 -13.47 -1.79
CA ARG A 56 22.54 -12.46 -1.66
C ARG A 56 23.06 -11.04 -1.45
N VAL A 57 24.26 -10.75 -1.95
CA VAL A 57 24.88 -9.42 -1.88
C VAL A 57 24.63 -8.69 -3.19
N ASP A 58 23.90 -7.57 -3.12
CA ASP A 58 23.58 -6.70 -4.26
C ASP A 58 23.11 -7.49 -5.51
N THR A 59 22.10 -8.34 -5.29
CA THR A 59 21.61 -9.32 -6.29
C THR A 59 21.26 -8.69 -7.64
N THR A 60 20.68 -7.48 -7.65
CA THR A 60 20.34 -6.76 -8.88
C THR A 60 21.59 -6.36 -9.67
N ALA A 61 22.56 -5.71 -9.03
CA ALA A 61 23.78 -5.30 -9.73
C ALA A 61 24.55 -6.52 -10.22
N ALA A 62 24.66 -7.56 -9.40
CA ALA A 62 25.31 -8.80 -9.77
C ALA A 62 24.64 -9.45 -10.99
N LEU A 63 23.31 -9.53 -11.03
CA LEU A 63 22.56 -10.08 -12.16
C LEU A 63 22.76 -9.30 -13.46
N LEU A 64 22.66 -7.97 -13.39
CA LEU A 64 22.87 -7.11 -14.57
C LEU A 64 24.32 -7.18 -15.08
N ARG A 65 25.30 -7.34 -14.17
CA ARG A 65 26.71 -7.55 -14.54
C ARG A 65 26.95 -8.92 -15.16
N MET A 66 26.36 -9.99 -14.60
CA MET A 66 26.38 -11.33 -15.20
C MET A 66 25.80 -11.29 -16.61
N PHE A 67 24.62 -10.68 -16.80
CA PHE A 67 23.97 -10.60 -18.10
C PHE A 67 24.77 -9.78 -19.13
N ARG A 68 25.40 -8.69 -18.69
CA ARG A 68 26.30 -7.87 -19.54
C ARG A 68 27.48 -8.69 -20.07
N HIS A 69 28.00 -9.60 -19.25
CA HIS A 69 29.13 -10.47 -19.58
C HIS A 69 28.71 -11.94 -19.78
N ARG A 70 27.48 -12.17 -20.28
CA ARG A 70 26.86 -13.50 -20.40
C ARG A 70 27.67 -14.50 -21.24
N ASP A 71 28.45 -14.03 -22.20
CA ASP A 71 29.31 -14.88 -23.04
C ASP A 71 30.44 -15.55 -22.23
N ARG A 72 30.74 -15.04 -21.02
CA ARG A 72 31.70 -15.57 -20.05
C ARG A 72 31.03 -16.30 -18.88
N PHE A 73 29.70 -16.48 -18.91
CA PHE A 73 28.98 -17.14 -17.83
C PHE A 73 29.26 -18.64 -17.82
N GLY A 74 29.78 -19.17 -16.70
CA GLY A 74 30.25 -20.56 -16.58
C GLY A 74 31.71 -20.77 -17.00
N GLU A 75 32.43 -19.75 -17.46
CA GLU A 75 33.84 -19.86 -17.88
C GLU A 75 34.74 -20.39 -16.75
N GLN A 76 34.60 -19.87 -15.54
CA GLN A 76 35.45 -20.24 -14.40
C GLN A 76 35.05 -21.59 -13.81
N ARG A 77 33.74 -21.86 -13.74
CA ARG A 77 33.21 -23.16 -13.34
C ARG A 77 33.72 -24.28 -14.26
N ALA A 78 33.71 -24.05 -15.57
CA ALA A 78 34.24 -24.99 -16.56
C ALA A 78 35.77 -25.11 -16.50
N ARG A 79 36.49 -23.99 -16.42
CA ARG A 79 37.96 -23.96 -16.39
C ARG A 79 38.52 -24.72 -15.18
N HIS A 80 37.90 -24.58 -14.02
CA HIS A 80 38.43 -25.12 -12.77
C HIS A 80 37.69 -26.36 -12.25
N GLY A 81 36.65 -26.83 -12.95
CA GLY A 81 35.87 -28.00 -12.53
C GLY A 81 35.21 -27.80 -11.16
N ARG A 82 34.68 -26.61 -10.91
CA ARG A 82 34.04 -26.22 -9.64
C ARG A 82 32.56 -25.93 -9.87
N THR A 83 31.73 -26.28 -8.89
CA THR A 83 30.30 -25.98 -8.90
C THR A 83 30.02 -24.72 -8.09
N LEU A 84 29.17 -23.87 -8.65
CA LEU A 84 28.62 -22.70 -7.98
C LEU A 84 27.28 -22.39 -8.68
N ASN A 85 26.23 -22.22 -7.90
CA ASN A 85 24.90 -21.95 -8.42
C ASN A 85 24.20 -20.84 -7.61
N SER A 86 23.41 -20.06 -8.34
CA SER A 86 22.39 -19.13 -7.86
C SER A 86 21.02 -19.80 -7.68
N TRP A 87 20.06 -19.04 -7.17
CA TRP A 87 18.65 -19.18 -7.51
C TRP A 87 18.04 -17.80 -7.73
N TYR A 88 17.06 -17.72 -8.61
CA TYR A 88 16.34 -16.48 -8.95
C TYR A 88 14.84 -16.72 -8.79
N TRP A 89 14.08 -15.64 -8.68
CA TRP A 89 12.63 -15.73 -8.66
C TRP A 89 12.09 -15.76 -10.08
N LEU A 90 11.11 -16.62 -10.32
CA LEU A 90 10.34 -16.69 -11.55
C LEU A 90 8.87 -16.55 -11.17
N GLY A 91 8.27 -15.39 -11.47
CA GLY A 91 6.98 -15.06 -10.88
C GLY A 91 7.08 -14.80 -9.38
N TRP A 92 6.06 -15.18 -8.63
CA TRP A 92 5.89 -14.89 -7.21
C TRP A 92 6.47 -15.98 -6.31
N TRP A 93 6.41 -17.25 -6.70
CA TRP A 93 6.66 -18.36 -5.79
C TRP A 93 7.73 -19.33 -6.27
N VAL A 94 8.06 -19.32 -7.56
CA VAL A 94 8.97 -20.30 -8.15
C VAL A 94 10.41 -19.81 -8.06
N GLN A 95 11.31 -20.70 -7.62
CA GLN A 95 12.74 -20.42 -7.48
C GLN A 95 13.59 -21.42 -8.29
N PRO A 96 13.79 -21.21 -9.60
CA PRO A 96 14.68 -22.06 -10.38
C PRO A 96 16.15 -21.81 -10.01
N VAL A 97 16.97 -22.83 -10.25
CA VAL A 97 18.43 -22.72 -10.08
C VAL A 97 19.00 -21.87 -11.21
N LEU A 98 19.91 -20.95 -10.88
CA LEU A 98 20.70 -20.19 -11.84
C LEU A 98 22.05 -20.86 -12.01
N GLU A 99 22.18 -21.69 -13.05
CA GLU A 99 23.41 -22.41 -13.34
C GLU A 99 23.85 -22.33 -14.80
N SER A 100 22.93 -22.27 -15.75
CA SER A 100 23.24 -22.26 -17.17
C SER A 100 23.08 -20.87 -17.81
N PRO A 101 23.68 -20.63 -19.00
CA PRO A 101 23.44 -19.40 -19.75
C PRO A 101 21.95 -19.16 -20.06
N ARG A 102 21.17 -20.23 -20.28
CA ARG A 102 19.71 -20.16 -20.43
C ARG A 102 19.06 -19.59 -19.17
N ASP A 103 19.43 -20.09 -17.99
CA ASP A 103 18.85 -19.61 -16.73
C ASP A 103 19.22 -18.16 -16.45
N LEU A 104 20.40 -17.71 -16.90
CA LEU A 104 20.78 -16.29 -16.82
C LEU A 104 19.88 -15.40 -17.68
N LEU A 105 19.50 -15.84 -18.89
CA LEU A 105 18.55 -15.11 -19.71
C LEU A 105 17.16 -15.05 -19.05
N LEU A 106 16.70 -16.17 -18.49
CA LEU A 106 15.42 -16.24 -17.76
C LEU A 106 15.44 -15.36 -16.51
N ALA A 107 16.51 -15.39 -15.73
CA ALA A 107 16.69 -14.55 -14.54
C ALA A 107 16.70 -13.06 -14.90
N HIS A 108 17.40 -12.70 -15.99
CA HIS A 108 17.39 -11.33 -16.49
C HIS A 108 16.00 -10.88 -16.97
N ALA A 109 15.26 -11.74 -17.67
CA ALA A 109 13.88 -11.42 -18.06
C ALA A 109 12.97 -11.28 -16.83
N SER A 110 13.07 -12.20 -15.87
CA SER A 110 12.30 -12.19 -14.63
C SER A 110 12.58 -10.95 -13.77
N HIS A 111 13.80 -10.43 -13.78
CA HIS A 111 14.16 -9.19 -13.08
C HIS A 111 13.26 -8.00 -13.44
N TRP A 112 12.79 -7.92 -14.69
CA TRP A 112 11.92 -6.83 -15.14
C TRP A 112 10.46 -6.98 -14.70
N LEU A 113 10.07 -8.13 -14.14
CA LEU A 113 8.74 -8.35 -13.56
C LEU A 113 8.55 -7.52 -12.28
N ASP A 114 9.60 -7.40 -11.46
CA ASP A 114 9.66 -6.60 -10.23
C ASP A 114 9.60 -5.08 -10.53
N GLY A 115 9.54 -4.67 -11.81
CA GLY A 115 9.73 -3.29 -12.29
C GLY A 115 8.55 -2.66 -13.07
N ARG A 116 7.56 -3.46 -13.50
CA ARG A 116 6.63 -3.10 -14.58
C ARG A 116 7.31 -2.41 -15.77
N HIS A 117 8.57 -2.75 -15.99
CA HIS A 117 9.38 -2.31 -17.12
C HIS A 117 9.01 -3.17 -18.33
N VAL A 118 7.73 -3.09 -18.76
CA VAL A 118 7.20 -3.91 -19.85
C VAL A 118 8.04 -3.76 -21.13
N PRO A 119 8.54 -2.57 -21.52
CA PRO A 119 9.41 -2.46 -22.69
C PRO A 119 10.76 -3.18 -22.55
N GLU A 120 11.36 -3.18 -21.36
CA GLU A 120 12.59 -3.92 -21.05
C GLU A 120 12.33 -5.42 -21.00
N LEU A 121 11.21 -5.84 -20.40
CA LEU A 121 10.75 -7.21 -20.37
C LEU A 121 10.50 -7.72 -21.79
N ASP A 122 9.83 -6.96 -22.64
CA ASP A 122 9.58 -7.32 -24.04
C ASP A 122 10.89 -7.49 -24.82
N ARG A 123 11.86 -6.61 -24.59
CA ARG A 123 13.21 -6.76 -25.16
C ARG A 123 13.93 -8.00 -24.65
N ALA A 124 13.78 -8.33 -23.36
CA ALA A 124 14.38 -9.52 -22.77
C ALA A 124 13.71 -10.81 -23.31
N LEU A 125 12.38 -10.82 -23.41
CA LEU A 125 11.58 -11.92 -23.97
C LEU A 125 11.91 -12.16 -25.45
N ALA A 126 12.13 -11.10 -26.24
CA ALA A 126 12.54 -11.23 -27.64
C ALA A 126 13.90 -11.93 -27.81
N GLY A 127 14.74 -11.93 -26.78
CA GLY A 127 16.02 -12.65 -26.76
C GLY A 127 15.92 -14.11 -26.28
N LEU A 128 14.74 -14.57 -25.87
CA LEU A 128 14.51 -15.95 -25.41
C LEU A 128 14.02 -16.86 -26.56
N PRO A 129 14.12 -18.19 -26.40
CA PRO A 129 13.53 -19.15 -27.32
C PRO A 129 12.01 -18.92 -27.52
N PRO A 130 11.41 -19.41 -28.62
CA PRO A 130 9.98 -19.27 -28.85
C PRO A 130 9.15 -19.82 -27.67
N VAL A 131 8.04 -19.15 -27.38
CA VAL A 131 7.16 -19.43 -26.22
C VAL A 131 6.73 -20.90 -26.11
N ASP A 132 6.60 -21.60 -27.23
CA ASP A 132 6.14 -22.99 -27.25
C ASP A 132 7.21 -24.03 -26.97
N THR A 133 8.48 -23.62 -26.95
CA THR A 133 9.63 -24.52 -26.80
C THR A 133 10.07 -24.72 -25.36
N ASP A 134 9.65 -23.83 -24.45
CA ASP A 134 10.17 -23.80 -23.09
C ASP A 134 9.11 -23.34 -22.08
N HIS A 135 8.85 -24.17 -21.08
CA HIS A 135 7.83 -23.90 -20.06
C HIS A 135 8.13 -22.65 -19.22
N HIS A 136 9.41 -22.36 -18.93
CA HIS A 136 9.79 -21.18 -18.14
C HIS A 136 9.61 -19.90 -18.96
N VAL A 137 9.93 -19.95 -20.26
CA VAL A 137 9.67 -18.83 -21.18
C VAL A 137 8.17 -18.60 -21.32
N ARG A 138 7.37 -19.66 -21.51
CA ARG A 138 5.91 -19.58 -21.52
C ARG A 138 5.37 -18.93 -20.25
N PHE A 139 5.91 -19.30 -19.09
CA PHE A 139 5.49 -18.71 -17.83
C PHE A 139 5.86 -17.23 -17.72
N LEU A 140 7.03 -16.80 -18.21
CA LEU A 140 7.36 -15.37 -18.30
C LEU A 140 6.39 -14.61 -19.21
N HIS A 141 5.97 -15.20 -20.33
CA HIS A 141 4.91 -14.63 -21.17
C HIS A 141 3.56 -14.56 -20.45
N ALA A 142 3.23 -15.54 -19.61
CA ALA A 142 2.07 -15.46 -18.73
C ALA A 142 2.20 -14.29 -17.74
N CYS A 143 3.32 -14.16 -17.02
CA CYS A 143 3.57 -13.04 -16.13
C CYS A 143 3.47 -11.68 -16.86
N ARG A 144 4.02 -11.60 -18.08
CA ARG A 144 3.89 -10.41 -18.94
C ARG A 144 2.43 -10.11 -19.29
N ALA A 145 1.65 -11.11 -19.70
CA ALA A 145 0.22 -10.96 -20.01
C ALA A 145 -0.58 -10.48 -18.79
N TYR A 146 -0.27 -11.01 -17.61
CA TYR A 146 -0.84 -10.55 -16.33
C TYR A 146 -0.53 -9.06 -16.07
N LEU A 147 0.72 -8.63 -16.25
CA LEU A 147 1.13 -7.24 -16.02
C LEU A 147 0.39 -6.23 -16.93
N VAL A 148 0.14 -6.61 -18.18
CA VAL A 148 -0.61 -5.77 -19.15
C VAL A 148 -2.11 -5.99 -19.10
N LYS A 149 -2.61 -6.82 -18.18
CA LYS A 149 -4.04 -7.19 -18.02
C LYS A 149 -4.67 -7.82 -19.27
N ASP A 150 -3.86 -8.54 -20.05
CA ASP A 150 -4.35 -9.34 -21.17
C ASP A 150 -4.76 -10.73 -20.66
N TRP A 151 -6.00 -10.82 -20.19
CA TRP A 151 -6.52 -12.03 -19.54
C TRP A 151 -6.65 -13.20 -20.50
N GLU A 152 -6.96 -12.96 -21.78
CA GLU A 152 -7.07 -14.02 -22.78
C GLU A 152 -5.72 -14.66 -23.09
N GLN A 153 -4.68 -13.85 -23.30
CA GLN A 153 -3.33 -14.37 -23.49
C GLN A 153 -2.79 -15.01 -22.21
N LEU A 154 -3.14 -14.48 -21.04
CA LEU A 154 -2.78 -15.09 -19.77
C LEU A 154 -3.30 -16.53 -19.69
N VAL A 155 -4.59 -16.74 -20.00
CA VAL A 155 -5.19 -18.08 -20.06
C VAL A 155 -4.42 -19.00 -21.02
N ARG A 156 -4.16 -18.55 -22.26
CA ARG A 156 -3.45 -19.34 -23.27
C ARG A 156 -2.05 -19.73 -22.85
N HIS A 157 -1.33 -18.86 -22.13
CA HIS A 157 0.01 -19.16 -21.64
C HIS A 157 0.00 -20.04 -20.38
N THR A 158 -1.01 -19.97 -19.53
CA THR A 158 -1.08 -20.77 -18.30
C THR A 158 -1.59 -22.19 -18.50
N ASP A 159 -2.50 -22.43 -19.45
CA ASP A 159 -3.16 -23.74 -19.60
C ASP A 159 -2.19 -24.90 -19.86
N PRO A 160 -1.16 -24.78 -20.73
CA PRO A 160 -0.18 -25.84 -20.93
C PRO A 160 0.68 -26.12 -19.69
N LEU A 161 0.75 -25.19 -18.74
CA LEU A 161 1.62 -25.26 -17.55
C LEU A 161 0.94 -25.87 -16.33
N LEU A 162 -0.37 -26.11 -16.37
CA LEU A 162 -1.13 -26.57 -15.20
C LEU A 162 -0.60 -27.88 -14.61
N GLY A 163 -0.13 -28.80 -15.47
CA GLY A 163 0.46 -30.07 -15.08
C GLY A 163 1.95 -30.01 -14.70
N ASP A 164 2.60 -28.86 -14.86
CA ASP A 164 4.02 -28.71 -14.57
C ASP A 164 4.29 -28.87 -13.05
N PRO A 165 5.28 -29.68 -12.64
CA PRO A 165 5.56 -29.92 -11.22
C PRO A 165 6.01 -28.67 -10.46
N LEU A 166 6.69 -27.75 -11.14
CA LEU A 166 7.28 -26.55 -10.54
C LEU A 166 6.37 -25.34 -10.74
N LEU A 167 5.89 -25.13 -11.97
CA LEU A 167 5.13 -23.95 -12.38
C LEU A 167 3.62 -24.10 -12.17
N GLY A 168 3.11 -25.33 -12.08
CA GLY A 168 1.68 -25.59 -12.22
C GLY A 168 0.80 -25.01 -11.11
N ILE A 169 1.34 -24.80 -9.91
CA ILE A 169 0.59 -24.16 -8.81
C ILE A 169 0.37 -22.67 -9.11
N GLU A 170 1.43 -21.96 -9.50
CA GLU A 170 1.36 -20.53 -9.79
C GLU A 170 0.66 -20.25 -11.12
N ALA A 171 0.89 -21.08 -12.15
CA ALA A 171 0.13 -21.03 -13.38
C ALA A 171 -1.37 -21.29 -13.14
N GLY A 172 -1.72 -22.20 -12.22
CA GLY A 172 -3.10 -22.45 -11.81
C GLY A 172 -3.73 -21.26 -11.09
N LEU A 173 -2.97 -20.55 -10.25
CA LEU A 173 -3.41 -19.27 -9.68
C LEU A 173 -3.67 -18.24 -10.79
N PHE A 174 -2.68 -17.98 -11.64
CA PHE A 174 -2.76 -16.94 -12.68
C PHE A 174 -3.89 -17.21 -13.67
N GLY A 175 -3.99 -18.45 -14.15
CA GLY A 175 -5.06 -18.88 -15.05
C GLY A 175 -6.44 -18.86 -14.38
N GLY A 176 -6.51 -19.12 -13.08
CA GLY A 176 -7.73 -18.99 -12.28
C GLY A 176 -8.16 -17.53 -12.10
N MET A 177 -7.23 -16.64 -11.74
CA MET A 177 -7.46 -15.20 -11.65
C MET A 177 -7.98 -14.62 -12.96
N ALA A 178 -7.33 -14.95 -14.08
CA ALA A 178 -7.74 -14.51 -15.41
C ALA A 178 -9.19 -14.91 -15.72
N ARG A 179 -9.56 -16.16 -15.42
CA ARG A 179 -10.92 -16.67 -15.65
C ARG A 179 -11.96 -16.04 -14.74
N VAL A 180 -11.64 -15.77 -13.47
CA VAL A 180 -12.53 -15.00 -12.58
C VAL A 180 -12.76 -13.59 -13.13
N ARG A 181 -11.71 -12.93 -13.66
CA ARG A 181 -11.81 -11.60 -14.27
C ARG A 181 -12.59 -11.58 -15.59
N LEU A 182 -12.60 -12.70 -16.32
CA LEU A 182 -13.40 -12.92 -17.51
C LEU A 182 -14.80 -13.48 -17.20
N GLU A 183 -15.20 -13.54 -15.92
CA GLU A 183 -16.48 -14.10 -15.45
C GLU A 183 -16.70 -15.58 -15.81
N MET A 184 -15.63 -16.29 -16.15
CA MET A 184 -15.61 -17.72 -16.46
C MET A 184 -15.46 -18.55 -15.17
N TYR A 185 -16.29 -18.27 -14.17
CA TYR A 185 -16.17 -18.81 -12.81
C TYR A 185 -16.17 -20.35 -12.76
N GLY A 186 -17.03 -21.01 -13.55
CA GLY A 186 -17.06 -22.48 -13.62
C GLY A 186 -15.76 -23.11 -14.12
N GLN A 187 -15.00 -22.39 -14.97
CA GLN A 187 -13.70 -22.85 -15.44
C GLN A 187 -12.56 -22.50 -14.47
N ALA A 188 -12.71 -21.44 -13.67
CA ALA A 188 -11.72 -21.04 -12.68
C ALA A 188 -11.66 -22.00 -11.47
N GLU A 189 -12.82 -22.45 -10.99
CA GLU A 189 -12.93 -23.29 -9.78
C GLU A 189 -12.03 -24.55 -9.81
N PRO A 190 -12.07 -25.43 -10.83
CA PRO A 190 -11.27 -26.66 -10.82
C PRO A 190 -9.77 -26.37 -10.85
N LEU A 191 -9.34 -25.29 -11.51
CA LEU A 191 -7.93 -24.90 -11.58
C LEU A 191 -7.41 -24.44 -10.22
N LEU A 192 -8.16 -23.54 -9.57
CA LEU A 192 -7.82 -22.99 -8.26
C LEU A 192 -7.88 -24.06 -7.16
N ALA A 193 -8.89 -24.93 -7.20
CA ALA A 193 -8.99 -26.07 -6.29
C ALA A 193 -7.82 -27.05 -6.48
N GLY A 194 -7.46 -27.38 -7.73
CA GLY A 194 -6.32 -28.24 -8.04
C GLY A 194 -4.98 -27.66 -7.61
N ALA A 195 -4.77 -26.35 -7.80
CA ALA A 195 -3.58 -25.65 -7.32
C ALA A 195 -3.52 -25.62 -5.78
N LEU A 196 -4.65 -25.34 -5.11
CA LEU A 196 -4.75 -25.34 -3.64
C LEU A 196 -4.47 -26.72 -3.03
N MET A 197 -4.92 -27.80 -3.68
CA MET A 197 -4.65 -29.18 -3.25
C MET A 197 -3.17 -29.56 -3.36
N ARG A 198 -2.46 -29.09 -4.39
CA ARG A 198 -1.03 -29.34 -4.58
C ARG A 198 -0.14 -28.45 -3.71
N CYS A 199 -0.63 -27.28 -3.30
CA CYS A 199 0.13 -26.32 -2.51
C CYS A 199 0.33 -26.79 -1.06
N ARG A 200 1.53 -27.23 -0.68
CA ARG A 200 1.83 -27.69 0.69
C ARG A 200 2.15 -26.56 1.67
N SER A 201 2.58 -25.41 1.20
CA SER A 201 2.95 -24.26 2.03
C SER A 201 1.70 -23.55 2.55
N GLU A 202 1.63 -23.27 3.86
CA GLU A 202 0.45 -22.60 4.45
C GLU A 202 0.37 -21.10 4.16
N GLN A 203 1.50 -20.40 4.03
CA GLN A 203 1.56 -18.96 3.74
C GLN A 203 2.79 -18.59 2.91
N PRO A 204 2.70 -17.60 1.98
CA PRO A 204 1.53 -16.80 1.57
C PRO A 204 0.63 -17.46 0.49
N GLN A 205 1.05 -18.56 -0.11
CA GLN A 205 0.46 -19.08 -1.36
C GLN A 205 -0.99 -19.59 -1.21
N ARG A 206 -1.28 -20.33 -0.13
CA ARG A 206 -2.64 -20.86 0.10
C ARG A 206 -3.66 -19.76 0.39
N LYS A 207 -3.24 -18.62 0.96
CA LYS A 207 -4.13 -17.47 1.19
C LYS A 207 -4.70 -16.95 -0.13
N GLU A 208 -3.83 -16.67 -1.11
CA GLU A 208 -4.25 -16.16 -2.41
C GLU A 208 -5.13 -17.15 -3.16
N LEU A 209 -4.75 -18.44 -3.18
CA LEU A 209 -5.54 -19.50 -3.79
C LEU A 209 -6.92 -19.65 -3.16
N ARG A 210 -7.03 -19.57 -1.81
CA ARG A 210 -8.31 -19.63 -1.10
C ARG A 210 -9.21 -18.45 -1.46
N TYR A 211 -8.65 -17.25 -1.54
CA TYR A 211 -9.42 -16.05 -1.92
C TYR A 211 -9.99 -16.17 -3.33
N TRP A 212 -9.17 -16.50 -4.32
CA TRP A 212 -9.64 -16.59 -5.70
C TRP A 212 -10.59 -17.78 -5.90
N LEU A 213 -10.39 -18.89 -5.19
CA LEU A 213 -11.34 -20.00 -5.17
C LEU A 213 -12.69 -19.58 -4.56
N ALA A 214 -12.67 -18.77 -3.50
CA ALA A 214 -13.88 -18.21 -2.90
C ALA A 214 -14.63 -17.30 -3.89
N ARG A 215 -13.91 -16.40 -4.58
CA ARG A 215 -14.47 -15.54 -5.65
C ARG A 215 -15.10 -16.37 -6.77
N SER A 216 -14.46 -17.45 -7.17
CA SER A 216 -14.99 -18.36 -8.18
C SER A 216 -16.29 -19.02 -7.73
N ARG A 217 -16.39 -19.48 -6.47
CA ARG A 217 -17.60 -20.11 -5.95
C ARG A 217 -18.74 -19.11 -5.76
N GLU A 218 -18.44 -17.94 -5.22
CA GLU A 218 -19.38 -16.81 -5.10
C GLU A 218 -19.94 -16.44 -6.49
N GLY A 219 -19.10 -16.30 -7.52
CA GLY A 219 -19.52 -15.99 -8.88
C GLY A 219 -20.39 -17.07 -9.56
N THR A 220 -20.35 -18.32 -9.08
CA THR A 220 -21.27 -19.39 -9.49
C THR A 220 -22.57 -19.45 -8.67
N GLY A 221 -22.80 -18.49 -7.77
CA GLY A 221 -23.95 -18.47 -6.85
C GLY A 221 -23.79 -19.39 -5.63
N ARG A 222 -22.59 -19.92 -5.36
CA ARG A 222 -22.31 -20.87 -4.26
C ARG A 222 -21.69 -20.15 -3.06
N SER A 223 -22.33 -19.09 -2.57
CA SER A 223 -21.83 -18.22 -1.48
C SER A 223 -21.53 -18.99 -0.19
N ALA A 224 -22.38 -19.96 0.19
CA ALA A 224 -22.15 -20.83 1.35
C ALA A 224 -20.83 -21.62 1.25
N ALA A 225 -20.43 -22.03 0.04
CA ALA A 225 -19.16 -22.73 -0.20
C ALA A 225 -17.94 -21.79 -0.28
N ALA A 226 -18.16 -20.49 -0.43
CA ALA A 226 -17.14 -19.45 -0.43
C ALA A 226 -16.82 -18.95 1.00
N LEU A 227 -17.83 -18.85 1.88
CA LEU A 227 -17.68 -18.44 3.28
C LEU A 227 -16.51 -19.07 4.04
N PRO A 228 -16.35 -20.40 4.10
CA PRO A 228 -15.25 -21.00 4.86
C PRO A 228 -13.87 -20.64 4.28
N LEU A 229 -13.78 -20.39 2.98
CA LEU A 229 -12.54 -19.96 2.32
C LEU A 229 -12.22 -18.50 2.67
N TYR A 230 -13.20 -17.60 2.61
CA TYR A 230 -13.02 -16.20 3.02
C TYR A 230 -12.66 -16.08 4.51
N ARG A 231 -13.32 -16.84 5.39
CA ARG A 231 -12.98 -16.86 6.83
C ARG A 231 -11.55 -17.35 7.07
N ALA A 232 -11.08 -18.33 6.29
CA ALA A 232 -9.71 -18.81 6.38
C ALA A 232 -8.69 -17.77 5.91
N VAL A 233 -9.02 -16.97 4.89
CA VAL A 233 -8.18 -15.84 4.44
C VAL A 233 -8.17 -14.73 5.48
N HIS A 234 -9.34 -14.31 5.96
CA HIS A 234 -9.49 -13.24 6.95
C HIS A 234 -8.79 -13.54 8.27
N ARG A 235 -8.78 -14.80 8.72
CA ARG A 235 -8.06 -15.21 9.94
C ARG A 235 -6.55 -15.00 9.83
N VAL A 236 -6.01 -15.15 8.62
CA VAL A 236 -4.58 -15.02 8.35
C VAL A 236 -4.21 -13.56 8.15
N ASP A 237 -5.02 -12.85 7.37
CA ASP A 237 -4.77 -11.47 6.96
C ASP A 237 -6.12 -10.77 6.79
N PRO A 238 -6.60 -10.07 7.84
CA PRO A 238 -7.87 -9.36 7.80
C PRO A 238 -7.92 -8.28 6.71
N GLY A 239 -6.78 -7.70 6.35
CA GLY A 239 -6.67 -6.65 5.33
C GLY A 239 -6.46 -7.18 3.91
N PHE A 240 -6.56 -8.49 3.68
CA PHE A 240 -6.30 -9.05 2.37
C PHE A 240 -7.45 -8.77 1.38
N MET A 241 -7.19 -7.88 0.43
CA MET A 241 -8.15 -7.47 -0.61
C MET A 241 -9.50 -7.04 0.02
N ASP A 242 -10.63 -7.37 -0.60
CA ASP A 242 -11.98 -7.04 -0.12
C ASP A 242 -12.58 -8.15 0.77
N THR A 243 -11.76 -9.02 1.37
CA THR A 243 -12.24 -10.22 2.10
C THR A 243 -13.21 -9.88 3.23
N SER A 244 -12.94 -8.85 4.05
CA SER A 244 -13.84 -8.44 5.14
C SER A 244 -15.19 -7.94 4.62
N ALA A 245 -15.17 -7.15 3.54
CA ALA A 245 -16.38 -6.66 2.90
C ALA A 245 -17.21 -7.81 2.30
N ARG A 246 -16.55 -8.80 1.69
CA ARG A 246 -17.22 -10.02 1.16
C ARG A 246 -17.87 -10.84 2.26
N LEU A 247 -17.20 -10.99 3.40
CA LEU A 247 -17.77 -11.71 4.55
C LEU A 247 -19.00 -10.99 5.12
N ALA A 248 -18.99 -9.66 5.20
CA ALA A 248 -20.15 -8.88 5.61
C ALA A 248 -21.30 -9.01 4.61
N ALA A 249 -21.04 -8.85 3.31
CA ALA A 249 -22.06 -8.92 2.26
C ALA A 249 -22.76 -10.29 2.18
N ILE A 250 -22.02 -11.38 2.37
CA ILE A 250 -22.63 -12.73 2.38
C ILE A 250 -23.45 -12.96 3.66
N ALA A 251 -22.98 -12.46 4.81
CA ALA A 251 -23.73 -12.58 6.07
C ALA A 251 -25.06 -11.80 6.04
N GLU A 252 -25.06 -10.60 5.46
CA GLU A 252 -26.28 -9.81 5.26
C GLU A 252 -27.26 -10.50 4.29
N GLY A 253 -26.77 -11.19 3.25
CA GLY A 253 -27.61 -11.90 2.28
C GLY A 253 -28.37 -13.10 2.86
N ASP A 254 -27.75 -13.86 3.76
CA ASP A 254 -28.36 -15.03 4.41
C ASP A 254 -29.52 -14.63 5.36
N GLU A 255 -29.48 -13.44 5.97
CA GLU A 255 -30.56 -12.93 6.85
C GLU A 255 -31.87 -12.61 6.07
N TYR A 256 -31.77 -12.34 4.78
CA TYR A 256 -32.94 -12.07 3.92
C TYR A 256 -33.55 -13.35 3.31
N GLU A 257 -32.78 -14.43 3.13
CA GLU A 257 -33.34 -15.69 2.62
C GLU A 257 -34.15 -16.45 3.69
N ASP A 258 -33.76 -16.38 4.97
CA ASP A 258 -34.46 -17.06 6.08
C ASP A 258 -35.82 -16.41 6.44
N THR A 259 -36.09 -15.21 5.95
CA THR A 259 -37.40 -14.53 6.11
C THR A 259 -38.34 -14.73 4.91
N GLY A 260 -37.87 -15.29 3.79
CA GLY A 260 -38.66 -15.54 2.58
C GLY A 260 -39.46 -16.85 2.59
N ASP A 261 -38.98 -17.87 3.31
CA ASP A 261 -39.52 -19.25 3.23
C ASP A 261 -40.74 -19.51 4.14
N MET A 262 -41.18 -18.52 4.92
CA MET A 262 -42.37 -18.63 5.78
C MET A 262 -43.66 -18.08 5.15
N ALA A 263 -43.63 -17.56 3.92
CA ALA A 263 -44.77 -16.87 3.30
C ALA A 263 -45.40 -17.55 2.06
N ALA A 264 -44.87 -18.67 1.56
CA ALA A 264 -45.37 -19.31 0.34
C ALA A 264 -45.80 -20.77 0.54
N LEU A 265 -46.60 -21.01 1.58
CA LEU A 265 -47.41 -22.23 1.71
C LEU A 265 -48.87 -21.80 1.88
N THR A 266 -49.60 -21.69 0.76
CA THR A 266 -50.97 -22.23 0.59
C THR A 266 -51.59 -21.87 -0.78
N LEU A 267 -52.24 -22.88 -1.37
CA LEU A 267 -53.33 -22.83 -2.37
C LEU A 267 -53.02 -22.51 -3.84
N SER A 268 -52.80 -23.53 -4.66
CA SER A 268 -53.88 -24.25 -5.38
C SER A 268 -53.27 -25.24 -6.39
N GLY A 269 -53.94 -26.39 -6.56
CA GLY A 269 -53.42 -27.52 -7.34
C GLY A 269 -54.12 -27.78 -8.68
N ALA A 270 -53.74 -28.94 -9.21
CA ALA A 270 -54.35 -29.77 -10.26
C ALA A 270 -53.96 -29.50 -11.73
N GLY A 271 -53.38 -30.55 -12.36
CA GLY A 271 -53.82 -30.99 -13.70
C GLY A 271 -52.79 -31.13 -14.82
N GLN A 272 -52.21 -32.33 -14.94
CA GLN A 272 -52.04 -33.17 -16.17
C GLN A 272 -51.25 -32.69 -17.43
N ASP A 273 -50.22 -33.50 -17.73
CA ASP A 273 -49.89 -34.24 -18.97
C ASP A 273 -49.84 -33.61 -20.39
N SER A 274 -48.82 -34.11 -21.12
CA SER A 274 -48.71 -34.44 -22.56
C SER A 274 -48.17 -33.43 -23.60
N VAL A 275 -46.91 -33.69 -24.00
CA VAL A 275 -46.32 -33.96 -25.33
C VAL A 275 -47.00 -33.48 -26.64
N ASP A 276 -46.11 -33.06 -27.58
CA ASP A 276 -46.16 -32.95 -29.06
C ASP A 276 -46.48 -31.59 -29.72
N GLY A 277 -45.67 -31.28 -30.74
CA GLY A 277 -46.21 -30.71 -32.00
C GLY A 277 -45.63 -29.40 -32.51
N ILE A 278 -44.68 -29.51 -33.42
CA ILE A 278 -44.13 -28.53 -34.38
C ILE A 278 -45.23 -27.81 -35.19
N ASP A 279 -45.11 -26.48 -35.39
CA ASP A 279 -45.02 -25.83 -36.72
C ASP A 279 -44.81 -24.30 -36.62
N GLY A 280 -43.81 -23.78 -37.35
CA GLY A 280 -43.71 -22.37 -37.76
C GLY A 280 -44.52 -22.12 -39.04
N PRO A 281 -44.22 -21.10 -39.89
CA PRO A 281 -43.05 -20.21 -39.93
C PRO A 281 -43.40 -18.72 -40.22
N ASP A 282 -42.43 -17.79 -40.26
CA ASP A 282 -41.97 -17.16 -41.52
C ASP A 282 -40.99 -15.97 -41.37
N SER A 283 -40.21 -15.81 -42.46
CA SER A 283 -39.29 -14.74 -42.89
C SER A 283 -37.86 -14.77 -42.32
N LEU A 284 -36.83 -15.30 -43.00
CA LEU A 284 -36.22 -15.02 -44.33
C LEU A 284 -35.27 -13.80 -44.35
N ASP A 285 -33.98 -14.08 -44.12
CA ASP A 285 -32.87 -13.54 -44.94
C ASP A 285 -32.95 -14.18 -46.36
N PRO A 286 -32.29 -13.70 -47.46
CA PRO A 286 -30.83 -13.50 -47.43
C PRO A 286 -30.07 -12.78 -48.61
N LEU A 287 -28.73 -12.77 -48.50
CA LEU A 287 -27.68 -13.03 -49.52
C LEU A 287 -26.99 -11.93 -50.40
N PHE A 288 -25.64 -11.94 -50.24
CA PHE A 288 -24.52 -11.94 -51.21
C PHE A 288 -24.16 -10.74 -52.11
N GLY A 289 -22.83 -10.50 -52.22
CA GLY A 289 -22.21 -9.88 -53.42
C GLY A 289 -20.80 -9.30 -53.21
N THR A 290 -19.79 -10.10 -53.53
CA THR A 290 -18.33 -9.86 -53.54
C THR A 290 -17.83 -8.97 -54.71
N GLU A 291 -16.69 -8.27 -54.54
CA GLU A 291 -15.44 -8.36 -55.34
C GLU A 291 -14.60 -7.05 -55.44
N GLU A 292 -13.34 -7.18 -55.00
CA GLU A 292 -12.05 -6.86 -55.66
C GLU A 292 -11.69 -5.49 -56.31
N ARG A 293 -10.55 -4.95 -55.80
CA ARG A 293 -9.25 -4.63 -56.48
C ARG A 293 -8.79 -3.19 -56.81
N ASP A 294 -7.53 -2.98 -56.37
CA ASP A 294 -6.35 -2.35 -57.01
C ASP A 294 -5.97 -0.85 -56.86
N LEU A 295 -5.04 -0.59 -55.91
CA LEU A 295 -3.64 -0.17 -56.10
C LEU A 295 -3.20 0.64 -57.35
N LYS A 296 -2.71 1.90 -57.17
CA LYS A 296 -1.29 2.37 -57.34
C LYS A 296 -1.07 3.89 -57.63
N LEU A 297 -0.07 4.45 -56.91
CA LEU A 297 1.04 5.37 -57.32
C LEU A 297 0.77 6.69 -58.08
N SER A 298 1.19 7.84 -57.53
CA SER A 298 2.52 8.47 -57.75
C SER A 298 2.55 9.99 -57.41
N ALA A 299 3.77 10.49 -57.22
CA ALA A 299 4.19 11.75 -56.56
C ALA A 299 4.31 12.98 -57.49
N PHE A 300 4.46 14.19 -56.92
CA PHE A 300 5.33 15.31 -57.37
C PHE A 300 5.42 16.42 -56.27
N GLY A 301 6.63 16.88 -55.90
CA GLY A 301 6.90 18.09 -55.07
C GLY A 301 7.40 19.28 -55.93
N PRO A 302 8.20 20.27 -55.45
CA PRO A 302 8.37 20.97 -54.15
C PRO A 302 8.19 22.53 -54.33
N PRO A 303 8.70 23.49 -53.49
CA PRO A 303 10.13 23.85 -53.39
C PRO A 303 10.64 24.32 -51.99
N ALA A 304 11.92 24.72 -51.94
CA ALA A 304 12.83 24.79 -50.79
C ALA A 304 13.24 26.21 -50.34
N SER A 305 13.90 26.29 -49.15
CA SER A 305 15.08 27.11 -48.71
C SER A 305 14.88 27.88 -47.38
N PRO A 306 15.94 28.31 -46.66
CA PRO A 306 17.19 27.64 -46.23
C PRO A 306 17.47 27.83 -44.69
N PRO A 307 18.55 27.27 -44.10
CA PRO A 307 18.93 27.51 -42.70
C PRO A 307 20.09 28.51 -42.55
N PRO A 308 20.22 29.23 -41.42
CA PRO A 308 21.50 29.79 -40.96
C PRO A 308 22.02 28.98 -39.75
N ALA A 309 23.22 28.38 -39.82
CA ALA A 309 24.55 28.96 -39.57
C ALA A 309 24.91 29.09 -38.07
N ALA A 310 25.97 28.40 -37.68
CA ALA A 310 26.59 28.42 -36.36
C ALA A 310 27.67 29.50 -36.26
N ALA A 311 27.71 30.27 -35.16
CA ALA A 311 28.92 30.66 -34.44
C ALA A 311 28.64 31.53 -33.18
N ASP A 312 29.36 31.16 -32.11
CA ASP A 312 29.86 31.93 -30.95
C ASP A 312 29.09 32.15 -29.63
N PRO A 313 29.82 32.13 -28.49
CA PRO A 313 29.30 31.69 -27.19
C PRO A 313 28.92 32.88 -26.31
N SER A 314 27.62 33.14 -26.18
CA SER A 314 27.12 34.12 -25.22
C SER A 314 26.89 33.46 -23.85
N VAL A 315 27.77 33.82 -22.90
CA VAL A 315 27.58 33.88 -21.45
C VAL A 315 26.18 33.43 -20.98
N ARG A 316 26.11 32.26 -20.31
CA ARG A 316 24.94 31.87 -19.52
C ARG A 316 24.71 32.93 -18.44
N HIS A 317 23.79 33.85 -18.70
CA HIS A 317 23.13 34.58 -17.63
C HIS A 317 22.46 33.55 -16.74
N LYS A 318 22.98 33.42 -15.52
CA LYS A 318 22.37 32.71 -14.41
C LYS A 318 20.95 33.24 -14.26
N THR A 319 19.98 32.46 -14.71
CA THR A 319 18.55 32.72 -14.48
C THR A 319 18.39 32.92 -12.97
N ALA A 320 17.90 34.10 -12.58
CA ALA A 320 17.65 34.44 -11.19
C ALA A 320 16.76 33.36 -10.56
N ALA A 321 17.15 32.90 -9.36
CA ALA A 321 16.26 32.10 -8.54
C ALA A 321 14.97 32.91 -8.29
N PRO A 322 13.79 32.28 -8.25
CA PRO A 322 12.55 32.98 -7.94
C PRO A 322 12.66 33.63 -6.57
N ASP A 323 12.25 34.90 -6.48
CA ASP A 323 12.06 35.62 -5.21
C ASP A 323 11.23 34.75 -4.25
N PRO A 324 11.55 34.70 -2.94
CA PRO A 324 10.69 34.07 -1.95
C PRO A 324 9.44 34.92 -1.75
N SER A 325 8.50 34.87 -2.69
CA SER A 325 7.21 35.54 -2.58
C SER A 325 6.37 34.81 -1.54
N LEU A 326 5.96 35.51 -0.48
CA LEU A 326 4.90 35.03 0.39
C LEU A 326 3.64 34.77 -0.45
N PRO A 327 2.89 33.71 -0.16
CA PRO A 327 1.65 33.41 -0.88
C PRO A 327 0.65 34.56 -0.73
N THR A 328 0.01 34.89 -1.85
CA THR A 328 -0.85 36.07 -2.09
C THR A 328 -2.34 35.77 -1.85
N GLY A 329 -2.68 34.74 -1.07
CA GLY A 329 -4.07 34.42 -0.75
C GLY A 329 -4.75 35.53 0.06
N PRO A 330 -6.06 35.74 -0.12
CA PRO A 330 -6.80 36.69 0.72
C PRO A 330 -6.73 36.26 2.19
N THR A 331 -6.43 37.20 3.09
CA THR A 331 -6.43 36.96 4.54
C THR A 331 -7.82 37.23 5.11
N ASP A 332 -8.32 36.33 5.94
CA ASP A 332 -9.58 36.47 6.67
C ASP A 332 -9.33 36.44 8.20
N PRO A 333 -9.32 37.61 8.85
CA PRO A 333 -9.12 37.70 10.30
C PRO A 333 -10.20 36.99 11.13
N ARG A 334 -11.45 36.91 10.64
CA ARG A 334 -12.55 36.27 11.38
C ARG A 334 -12.41 34.76 11.37
N LEU A 335 -12.08 34.18 10.21
CA LEU A 335 -11.80 32.74 10.12
C LEU A 335 -10.59 32.36 10.98
N LEU A 336 -9.57 33.22 11.03
CA LEU A 336 -8.41 33.00 11.88
C LEU A 336 -8.80 32.99 13.37
N GLU A 337 -9.57 33.97 13.83
CA GLU A 337 -10.04 34.05 15.21
C GLU A 337 -10.89 32.83 15.59
N GLN A 338 -11.80 32.40 14.71
CA GLN A 338 -12.63 31.22 14.91
C GLN A 338 -11.80 29.93 15.02
N ALA A 339 -10.84 29.72 14.11
CA ALA A 339 -9.99 28.54 14.12
C ALA A 339 -9.08 28.50 15.38
N LEU A 340 -8.56 29.64 15.80
CA LEU A 340 -7.78 29.75 17.04
C LEU A 340 -8.66 29.51 18.27
N ALA A 341 -9.88 30.05 18.32
CA ALA A 341 -10.83 29.81 19.41
C ALA A 341 -11.23 28.33 19.50
N GLU A 342 -11.39 27.64 18.37
CA GLU A 342 -11.63 26.20 18.34
C GLU A 342 -10.43 25.41 18.89
N LEU A 343 -9.20 25.78 18.50
CA LEU A 343 -8.00 25.17 19.06
C LEU A 343 -7.92 25.37 20.58
N GLU A 344 -8.25 26.56 21.08
CA GLU A 344 -8.24 26.85 22.52
C GLU A 344 -9.26 26.03 23.31
N ARG A 345 -10.43 25.74 22.73
CA ARG A 345 -11.47 24.91 23.33
C ARG A 345 -11.09 23.44 23.47
N MET A 346 -10.14 22.93 22.67
CA MET A 346 -9.68 21.55 22.81
C MET A 346 -9.04 21.34 24.19
N VAL A 347 -9.44 20.30 24.90
CA VAL A 347 -8.89 19.99 26.22
C VAL A 347 -7.41 19.60 26.09
N GLY A 348 -6.57 20.10 27.00
CA GLY A 348 -5.13 19.84 26.99
C GLY A 348 -4.40 20.49 25.82
N LEU A 349 -3.40 19.78 25.27
CA LEU A 349 -2.62 20.18 24.08
C LEU A 349 -1.89 21.54 24.18
N GLU A 350 -1.55 21.99 25.38
CA GLU A 350 -0.87 23.28 25.59
C GLU A 350 0.43 23.47 24.76
N PRO A 351 1.29 22.44 24.58
CA PRO A 351 2.43 22.56 23.66
C PRO A 351 2.02 22.87 22.22
N VAL A 352 0.96 22.22 21.73
CA VAL A 352 0.40 22.42 20.39
C VAL A 352 -0.16 23.83 20.25
N LYS A 353 -1.01 24.26 21.19
CA LYS A 353 -1.61 25.59 21.22
C LYS A 353 -0.55 26.69 21.14
N ARG A 354 0.52 26.57 21.94
CA ARG A 354 1.66 27.50 21.91
C ARG A 354 2.38 27.51 20.57
N GLN A 355 2.61 26.35 19.96
CA GLN A 355 3.27 26.23 18.65
C GLN A 355 2.44 26.89 17.54
N VAL A 356 1.13 26.66 17.51
CA VAL A 356 0.23 27.27 16.51
C VAL A 356 0.17 28.79 16.68
N LYS A 357 0.07 29.29 17.91
CA LYS A 357 0.14 30.73 18.21
C LYS A 357 1.46 31.34 17.73
N ALA A 358 2.59 30.68 18.00
CA ALA A 358 3.91 31.13 17.57
C ALA A 358 4.02 31.20 16.03
N LEU A 359 3.53 30.19 15.32
CA LEU A 359 3.50 30.17 13.86
C LEU A 359 2.60 31.27 13.30
N SER A 360 1.39 31.43 13.83
CA SER A 360 0.48 32.51 13.44
C SER A 360 1.14 33.90 13.60
N ALA A 361 1.82 34.14 14.73
CA ALA A 361 2.56 35.37 14.97
C ALA A 361 3.72 35.56 13.97
N GLN A 362 4.51 34.52 13.71
CA GLN A 362 5.60 34.57 12.73
C GLN A 362 5.10 34.91 11.32
N LEU A 363 3.99 34.31 10.91
CA LEU A 363 3.36 34.53 9.60
C LEU A 363 2.81 35.96 9.46
N ASN A 364 2.16 36.47 10.49
CA ASN A 364 1.69 37.85 10.51
C ASN A 364 2.86 38.85 10.41
N MET A 365 3.94 38.63 11.17
CA MET A 365 5.13 39.48 11.10
C MET A 365 5.85 39.37 9.74
N ALA A 366 5.93 38.17 9.17
CA ALA A 366 6.47 37.93 7.84
C ALA A 366 5.74 38.79 6.79
N ARG A 367 4.42 38.87 6.84
CA ARG A 367 3.64 39.71 5.92
C ARG A 367 3.87 41.19 6.10
N LEU A 368 3.86 41.67 7.34
CA LEU A 368 4.14 43.08 7.62
C LEU A 368 5.52 43.47 7.08
N ARG A 369 6.52 42.60 7.24
CA ARG A 369 7.87 42.81 6.70
C ARG A 369 7.88 42.83 5.17
N ALA A 370 7.22 41.87 4.51
CA ALA A 370 7.14 41.82 3.05
C ALA A 370 6.41 43.04 2.47
N GLY A 371 5.33 43.50 3.10
CA GLY A 371 4.61 44.72 2.71
C GLY A 371 5.46 46.00 2.83
N GLN A 372 6.53 45.96 3.62
CA GLN A 372 7.52 47.04 3.76
C GLN A 372 8.78 46.81 2.89
N GLY A 373 8.76 45.81 1.99
CA GLY A 373 9.89 45.48 1.13
C GLY A 373 11.09 44.88 1.87
N LEU A 374 10.92 44.45 3.13
CA LEU A 374 11.99 43.79 3.88
C LEU A 374 12.13 42.33 3.43
N PRO A 375 13.34 41.76 3.44
CA PRO A 375 13.53 40.34 3.16
C PRO A 375 12.84 39.49 4.22
N VAL A 376 12.15 38.45 3.75
CA VAL A 376 11.40 37.50 4.57
C VAL A 376 11.82 36.09 4.16
N GLN A 377 12.15 35.27 5.16
CA GLN A 377 12.37 33.85 4.96
C GLN A 377 11.01 33.16 4.85
N PRO A 378 10.75 32.34 3.82
CA PRO A 378 9.51 31.58 3.77
C PRO A 378 9.47 30.60 4.96
N PRO A 379 8.36 30.56 5.71
CA PRO A 379 8.20 29.67 6.84
C PRO A 379 8.31 28.21 6.37
N LYS A 380 8.92 27.34 7.18
CA LYS A 380 8.91 25.89 6.93
C LYS A 380 7.50 25.37 7.21
N ARG A 381 6.91 24.65 6.25
CA ARG A 381 5.46 24.40 6.21
C ARG A 381 5.03 22.98 6.53
N HIS A 382 5.94 22.01 6.57
CA HIS A 382 5.59 20.61 6.83
C HIS A 382 5.80 20.24 8.30
N PHE A 383 4.93 19.38 8.81
CA PHE A 383 4.84 19.03 10.22
C PHE A 383 5.00 17.52 10.45
N VAL A 384 5.54 17.17 11.61
CA VAL A 384 5.49 15.79 12.14
C VAL A 384 4.67 15.81 13.41
N PHE A 385 3.56 15.09 13.40
CA PHE A 385 2.67 14.91 14.55
C PHE A 385 2.99 13.57 15.21
N SER A 386 3.50 13.63 16.43
CA SER A 386 3.97 12.47 17.16
C SER A 386 3.12 12.23 18.40
N GLY A 387 2.47 11.08 18.50
CA GLY A 387 1.74 10.73 19.72
C GLY A 387 0.79 9.54 19.57
N PRO A 388 0.30 8.99 20.68
CA PRO A 388 -0.64 7.86 20.69
C PRO A 388 -1.94 8.13 19.94
N SER A 389 -2.67 7.07 19.60
CA SER A 389 -4.00 7.17 18.97
C SER A 389 -4.99 7.93 19.86
N GLY A 390 -5.89 8.69 19.24
CA GLY A 390 -6.95 9.44 19.92
C GLY A 390 -6.51 10.66 20.75
N THR A 391 -5.31 11.17 20.52
CA THR A 391 -4.80 12.43 21.13
C THR A 391 -5.17 13.70 20.34
N GLY A 392 -5.99 13.59 19.29
CA GLY A 392 -6.51 14.74 18.55
C GLY A 392 -5.68 15.21 17.34
N LYS A 393 -4.69 14.42 16.89
CA LYS A 393 -3.81 14.73 15.73
C LYS A 393 -4.59 15.20 14.49
N THR A 394 -5.57 14.42 14.03
CA THR A 394 -6.37 14.74 12.83
C THR A 394 -7.24 15.98 13.02
N THR A 395 -7.83 16.17 14.20
CA THR A 395 -8.62 17.36 14.53
C THR A 395 -7.75 18.62 14.48
N VAL A 396 -6.56 18.58 15.08
CA VAL A 396 -5.61 19.70 15.03
C VAL A 396 -5.13 19.96 13.60
N ALA A 397 -4.90 18.93 12.78
CA ALA A 397 -4.54 19.09 11.38
C ALA A 397 -5.60 19.87 10.59
N ARG A 398 -6.89 19.57 10.81
CA ARG A 398 -8.01 20.29 10.19
C ARG A 398 -8.09 21.75 10.65
N ILE A 399 -7.85 22.02 11.93
CA ILE A 399 -7.79 23.38 12.45
C ILE A 399 -6.61 24.14 11.82
N LEU A 400 -5.43 23.51 11.72
CA LEU A 400 -4.26 24.11 11.08
C LEU A 400 -4.51 24.45 9.61
N GLY A 401 -5.20 23.59 8.86
CA GLY A 401 -5.62 23.89 7.48
C GLY A 401 -6.41 25.20 7.39
N ARG A 402 -7.41 25.37 8.27
CA ARG A 402 -8.18 26.61 8.39
C ARG A 402 -7.34 27.80 8.82
N VAL A 403 -6.40 27.63 9.76
CA VAL A 403 -5.48 28.71 10.16
C VAL A 403 -4.61 29.15 8.98
N PHE A 404 -4.05 28.21 8.21
CA PHE A 404 -3.21 28.52 7.06
C PHE A 404 -3.99 29.12 5.89
N TYR A 405 -5.21 28.65 5.65
CA TYR A 405 -6.13 29.25 4.69
C TYR A 405 -6.55 30.67 5.09
N ALA A 406 -6.98 30.87 6.34
CA ALA A 406 -7.37 32.17 6.86
C ALA A 406 -6.21 33.17 6.86
N LEU A 407 -5.00 32.68 7.06
CA LEU A 407 -3.83 33.49 6.80
C LEU A 407 -3.76 33.74 5.29
N GLY A 408 -3.90 32.77 4.40
CA GLY A 408 -3.71 32.93 2.95
C GLY A 408 -2.40 32.31 2.49
N LEU A 409 -1.90 31.33 3.27
CA LEU A 409 -0.80 30.45 2.90
C LEU A 409 -1.23 29.33 1.95
N LEU A 410 -2.51 28.98 2.00
CA LEU A 410 -3.14 27.91 1.25
C LEU A 410 -4.33 28.49 0.46
N GLY A 411 -4.65 27.86 -0.67
CA GLY A 411 -5.79 28.26 -1.52
C GLY A 411 -7.13 27.79 -0.98
N GLY A 412 -7.14 26.82 -0.05
CA GLY A 412 -8.30 26.29 0.64
C GLY A 412 -7.93 25.73 2.01
N ASP A 413 -8.95 25.38 2.80
CA ASP A 413 -8.83 24.82 4.16
C ASP A 413 -9.06 23.30 4.21
N HIS A 414 -9.24 22.66 3.06
CA HIS A 414 -9.52 21.24 2.96
C HIS A 414 -8.34 20.38 3.46
N LEU A 415 -8.69 19.26 4.07
CA LEU A 415 -7.78 18.25 4.59
C LEU A 415 -8.02 16.96 3.80
N VAL A 416 -6.98 16.45 3.15
CA VAL A 416 -6.97 15.12 2.57
C VAL A 416 -6.26 14.19 3.53
N GLU A 417 -6.99 13.23 4.08
CA GLU A 417 -6.44 12.18 4.93
C GLU A 417 -5.98 11.02 4.06
N ALA A 418 -4.79 10.50 4.35
CA ALA A 418 -4.13 9.47 3.57
C ALA A 418 -3.50 8.44 4.51
N GLN A 419 -3.63 7.17 4.16
CA GLN A 419 -2.91 6.07 4.77
C GLN A 419 -2.00 5.40 3.74
N ARG A 420 -1.21 4.42 4.19
CA ARG A 420 -0.38 3.61 3.29
C ARG A 420 -1.18 3.06 2.10
N ALA A 421 -2.38 2.53 2.35
CA ALA A 421 -3.21 1.94 1.32
C ALA A 421 -3.61 2.94 0.23
N ASP A 422 -3.70 4.23 0.55
CA ASP A 422 -4.07 5.29 -0.39
C ASP A 422 -2.88 5.77 -1.22
N LEU A 423 -1.68 5.75 -0.66
CA LEU A 423 -0.45 6.18 -1.32
C LEU A 423 0.22 5.07 -2.12
N VAL A 424 0.13 3.83 -1.65
CA VAL A 424 0.82 2.68 -2.21
C VAL A 424 -0.12 1.93 -3.16
N GLY A 425 0.34 1.70 -4.38
CA GLY A 425 -0.38 0.90 -5.36
C GLY A 425 -0.30 -0.58 -5.03
N GLU A 426 -1.33 -1.34 -5.40
CA GLU A 426 -1.33 -2.81 -5.29
C GLU A 426 -0.28 -3.47 -6.20
N TYR A 427 0.23 -2.69 -7.15
CA TYR A 427 1.15 -3.16 -8.16
C TYR A 427 2.23 -2.12 -8.48
N LEU A 428 3.37 -2.60 -8.99
CA LEU A 428 4.52 -1.76 -9.23
C LEU A 428 4.30 -0.69 -10.32
N GLY A 429 4.86 0.50 -10.13
CA GLY A 429 4.64 1.68 -10.99
C GLY A 429 3.27 2.35 -10.84
N GLN A 430 2.31 1.76 -10.11
CA GLN A 430 1.08 2.46 -9.75
C GLN A 430 1.25 3.34 -8.52
N THR A 431 2.18 3.01 -7.64
CA THR A 431 2.43 3.79 -6.42
C THR A 431 2.76 5.24 -6.75
N ALA A 432 3.64 5.49 -7.73
CA ALA A 432 3.94 6.86 -8.12
C ALA A 432 2.72 7.59 -8.68
N VAL A 433 1.89 6.95 -9.50
CA VAL A 433 0.68 7.55 -10.06
C VAL A 433 -0.33 7.86 -8.96
N LYS A 434 -0.63 6.86 -8.12
CA LYS A 434 -1.60 6.94 -7.03
C LYS A 434 -1.19 7.99 -6.00
N ALA A 435 0.09 8.02 -5.62
CA ALA A 435 0.61 9.05 -4.73
C ALA A 435 0.52 10.45 -5.36
N ASN A 436 0.82 10.61 -6.64
CA ASN A 436 0.68 11.91 -7.31
C ASN A 436 -0.79 12.36 -7.37
N GLU A 437 -1.73 11.48 -7.75
CA GLU A 437 -3.16 11.79 -7.79
C GLU A 437 -3.69 12.21 -6.42
N LEU A 438 -3.28 11.51 -5.35
CA LEU A 438 -3.67 11.85 -3.99
C LEU A 438 -3.06 13.21 -3.57
N ILE A 439 -1.80 13.46 -3.88
CA ILE A 439 -1.15 14.74 -3.58
C ILE A 439 -1.78 15.88 -4.40
N ASP A 440 -2.13 15.64 -5.66
CA ASP A 440 -2.84 16.60 -6.51
C ASP A 440 -4.19 16.99 -5.90
N SER A 441 -4.92 16.03 -5.32
CA SER A 441 -6.18 16.30 -4.61
C SER A 441 -6.01 17.17 -3.35
N ALA A 442 -4.81 17.21 -2.77
CA ALA A 442 -4.47 18.00 -1.59
C ALA A 442 -3.83 19.35 -1.93
N LEU A 443 -3.57 19.64 -3.21
CA LEU A 443 -2.97 20.91 -3.63
C LEU A 443 -3.89 22.07 -3.27
N GLY A 444 -3.30 23.11 -2.71
CA GLY A 444 -4.02 24.24 -2.15
C GLY A 444 -4.51 24.01 -0.73
N GLY A 445 -4.33 22.83 -0.13
CA GLY A 445 -4.79 22.47 1.21
C GLY A 445 -3.73 21.72 2.03
N VAL A 446 -4.19 20.80 2.88
CA VAL A 446 -3.36 19.99 3.77
C VAL A 446 -3.46 18.51 3.41
N LEU A 447 -2.31 17.85 3.21
CA LEU A 447 -2.21 16.40 3.14
C LEU A 447 -1.79 15.84 4.50
N PHE A 448 -2.63 15.02 5.11
CA PHE A 448 -2.38 14.36 6.39
C PHE A 448 -2.13 12.87 6.15
N VAL A 449 -0.90 12.43 6.38
CA VAL A 449 -0.49 11.04 6.21
C VAL A 449 -0.46 10.36 7.58
N ASP A 450 -1.46 9.54 7.88
CA ASP A 450 -1.55 8.81 9.14
C ASP A 450 -0.71 7.53 9.12
N GLU A 451 -0.17 7.17 10.29
CA GLU A 451 0.80 6.10 10.48
C GLU A 451 1.91 6.08 9.41
N ALA A 452 2.49 7.27 9.14
CA ALA A 452 3.39 7.48 8.00
C ALA A 452 4.62 6.55 7.99
N TYR A 453 5.05 6.05 9.15
CA TYR A 453 6.15 5.07 9.24
C TYR A 453 5.81 3.73 8.58
N ALA A 454 4.53 3.42 8.37
CA ALA A 454 4.10 2.25 7.60
C ALA A 454 4.52 2.32 6.13
N LEU A 455 4.89 3.50 5.61
CA LEU A 455 5.50 3.66 4.28
C LEU A 455 6.97 3.20 4.24
N SER A 456 7.62 3.03 5.39
CA SER A 456 9.04 2.67 5.49
C SER A 456 9.18 1.37 6.31
N ASN A 457 8.82 0.23 5.73
CA ASN A 457 8.93 -1.06 6.40
C ASN A 457 10.25 -1.76 6.10
N SER A 458 11.15 -1.82 7.09
CA SER A 458 12.43 -2.54 7.03
C SER A 458 12.33 -4.03 7.39
N GLY A 459 11.14 -4.53 7.70
CA GLY A 459 10.90 -5.91 8.18
C GLY A 459 10.78 -6.98 7.09
N TYR A 460 10.64 -6.58 5.82
CA TYR A 460 10.74 -7.50 4.69
C TYR A 460 12.21 -7.65 4.31
N GLY A 461 12.69 -8.88 4.09
CA GLY A 461 14.09 -9.18 3.76
C GLY A 461 14.65 -8.51 2.47
N LYS A 462 13.85 -7.68 1.80
CA LYS A 462 14.22 -6.84 0.64
C LYS A 462 13.90 -5.34 0.82
N GLY A 463 13.38 -4.90 1.96
CA GLY A 463 12.77 -3.57 2.11
C GLY A 463 11.43 -3.48 1.35
N ASP A 464 10.66 -2.45 1.68
CA ASP A 464 9.34 -2.19 1.09
C ASP A 464 9.45 -1.19 -0.05
N ALA A 465 9.92 -1.67 -1.21
CA ALA A 465 10.20 -0.83 -2.38
C ALA A 465 9.02 0.04 -2.84
N TYR A 466 7.79 -0.44 -2.62
CA TYR A 466 6.57 0.31 -2.93
C TYR A 466 6.34 1.47 -1.96
N GLY A 467 6.50 1.21 -0.66
CA GLY A 467 6.44 2.26 0.36
C GLY A 467 7.54 3.31 0.17
N ASP A 468 8.76 2.86 -0.14
CA ASP A 468 9.88 3.74 -0.45
C ASP A 468 9.60 4.61 -1.68
N GLU A 469 9.01 4.06 -2.75
CA GLU A 469 8.59 4.82 -3.93
C GLU A 469 7.56 5.90 -3.58
N ALA A 470 6.53 5.57 -2.79
CA ALA A 470 5.54 6.55 -2.32
C ALA A 470 6.22 7.68 -1.52
N LEU A 471 7.16 7.33 -0.65
CA LEU A 471 7.89 8.29 0.17
C LEU A 471 8.76 9.23 -0.67
N GLN A 472 9.42 8.73 -1.71
CA GLN A 472 10.19 9.55 -2.65
C GLN A 472 9.30 10.52 -3.42
N VAL A 473 8.13 10.08 -3.87
CA VAL A 473 7.14 10.96 -4.53
C VAL A 473 6.66 12.04 -3.56
N LEU A 474 6.31 11.67 -2.33
CA LEU A 474 5.88 12.62 -1.30
C LEU A 474 6.95 13.67 -1.02
N LEU A 475 8.22 13.26 -0.87
CA LEU A 475 9.36 14.15 -0.64
C LEU A 475 9.56 15.15 -1.78
N LYS A 476 9.52 14.65 -3.03
CA LYS A 476 9.67 15.49 -4.21
C LYS A 476 8.54 16.52 -4.30
N ARG A 477 7.30 16.07 -4.13
CA ARG A 477 6.11 16.93 -4.23
C ARG A 477 6.01 17.94 -3.08
N ALA A 478 6.43 17.56 -1.88
CA ALA A 478 6.53 18.49 -0.76
C ALA A 478 7.50 19.65 -1.06
N GLU A 479 8.59 19.39 -1.80
CA GLU A 479 9.51 20.44 -2.25
C GLU A 479 8.93 21.27 -3.40
N ASP A 480 8.51 20.61 -4.48
CA ASP A 480 8.08 21.24 -5.72
C ASP A 480 6.81 22.10 -5.52
N ASN A 481 5.93 21.69 -4.61
CA ASN A 481 4.65 22.34 -4.35
C ASN A 481 4.57 23.03 -2.98
N ARG A 482 5.72 23.32 -2.34
CA ARG A 482 5.78 23.88 -0.98
C ARG A 482 4.95 25.14 -0.76
N ASP A 483 4.70 25.93 -1.80
CA ASP A 483 3.95 27.19 -1.68
C ASP A 483 2.43 27.00 -1.64
N HIS A 484 1.96 25.82 -2.05
CA HIS A 484 0.54 25.48 -2.18
C HIS A 484 0.14 24.23 -1.40
N LEU A 485 1.07 23.52 -0.77
CA LEU A 485 0.80 22.26 -0.08
C LEU A 485 1.43 22.26 1.31
N VAL A 486 0.64 21.92 2.32
CA VAL A 486 1.14 21.56 3.66
C VAL A 486 1.03 20.04 3.81
N VAL A 487 2.11 19.42 4.27
CA VAL A 487 2.14 17.97 4.52
C VAL A 487 2.36 17.73 6.00
N ILE A 488 1.52 16.91 6.60
CA ILE A 488 1.59 16.52 8.01
C ILE A 488 1.77 15.01 8.06
N LEU A 489 2.91 14.55 8.58
CA LEU A 489 3.15 13.13 8.85
C LEU A 489 2.75 12.83 10.27
N ALA A 490 1.87 11.86 10.49
CA ALA A 490 1.39 11.49 11.81
C ALA A 490 1.72 10.02 12.14
N GLY A 491 1.88 9.73 13.44
CA GLY A 491 2.03 8.38 13.94
C GLY A 491 2.51 8.32 15.39
N TYR A 492 2.71 7.10 15.88
CA TYR A 492 3.32 6.84 17.19
C TYR A 492 4.76 7.37 17.27
N PRO A 493 5.21 7.84 18.45
CA PRO A 493 6.54 8.44 18.61
C PRO A 493 7.70 7.59 18.10
N GLU A 494 7.76 6.33 18.50
CA GLU A 494 8.83 5.41 18.09
C GLU A 494 8.82 5.12 16.58
N GLY A 495 7.62 5.09 15.97
CA GLY A 495 7.48 4.90 14.53
C GLY A 495 8.00 6.11 13.76
N MET A 496 7.63 7.32 14.20
CA MET A 496 8.09 8.56 13.58
C MET A 496 9.60 8.78 13.75
N ASP A 497 10.17 8.45 14.90
CA ASP A 497 11.61 8.54 15.13
C ASP A 497 12.38 7.60 14.19
N ARG A 498 11.90 6.36 14.03
CA ARG A 498 12.47 5.40 13.07
C ARG A 498 12.36 5.90 11.63
N LEU A 499 11.20 6.42 11.23
CA LEU A 499 10.98 6.94 9.87
C LEU A 499 11.93 8.11 9.55
N LEU A 500 12.06 9.07 10.46
CA LEU A 500 12.92 10.25 10.28
C LEU A 500 14.42 9.88 10.28
N ALA A 501 14.81 8.90 11.10
CA ALA A 501 16.18 8.39 11.14
C ALA A 501 16.55 7.61 9.87
N ALA A 502 15.62 6.82 9.32
CA ALA A 502 15.83 6.04 8.11
C ALA A 502 15.93 6.93 6.84
N ASN A 503 15.30 8.11 6.85
CA ASN A 503 15.20 8.96 5.67
C ASN A 503 15.71 10.39 5.95
N PRO A 504 17.00 10.69 5.70
CA PRO A 504 17.56 12.03 5.89
C PRO A 504 16.81 13.14 5.13
N GLY A 505 16.22 12.80 3.98
CA GLY A 505 15.39 13.71 3.18
C GLY A 505 14.17 14.23 3.95
N LEU A 506 13.54 13.40 4.76
CA LEU A 506 12.42 13.80 5.62
C LEU A 506 12.88 14.73 6.75
N SER A 507 13.94 14.35 7.45
CA SER A 507 14.50 15.15 8.56
C SER A 507 14.84 16.59 8.15
N SER A 508 15.25 16.80 6.89
CA SER A 508 15.56 18.14 6.37
C SER A 508 14.32 19.00 6.05
N ARG A 509 13.21 18.38 5.62
CA ARG A 509 11.99 19.06 5.13
C ARG A 509 10.91 19.19 6.20
N PHE A 510 10.86 18.23 7.12
CA PHE A 510 9.88 18.13 8.19
C PHE A 510 10.52 18.50 9.53
N THR A 511 10.95 19.76 9.67
CA THR A 511 11.70 20.19 10.86
C THR A 511 10.82 20.57 12.05
N THR A 512 9.51 20.75 11.83
CA THR A 512 8.59 21.17 12.89
C THR A 512 7.87 19.96 13.45
N ARG A 513 8.36 19.45 14.58
CA ARG A 513 7.73 18.36 15.32
C ARG A 513 6.73 18.93 16.33
N VAL A 514 5.57 18.29 16.43
CA VAL A 514 4.51 18.59 17.39
C VAL A 514 4.19 17.30 18.13
N ASP A 515 4.42 17.30 19.44
CA ASP A 515 4.17 16.14 20.29
C ASP A 515 2.76 16.22 20.91
N PHE A 516 2.05 15.09 20.85
CA PHE A 516 0.71 14.87 21.34
C PHE A 516 0.77 13.82 22.47
N PRO A 517 1.00 14.25 23.72
CA PRO A 517 1.07 13.34 24.85
C PRO A 517 -0.30 12.70 25.13
N SER A 518 -0.29 11.56 25.81
CA SER A 518 -1.48 10.94 26.37
C SER A 518 -2.16 11.89 27.36
N TYR A 519 -3.49 11.84 27.42
CA TYR A 519 -4.26 12.72 28.29
C TYR A 519 -4.12 12.32 29.77
N ARG A 520 -4.05 13.32 30.63
CA ARG A 520 -4.10 13.16 32.09
C ARG A 520 -5.52 12.80 32.54
N PRO A 521 -5.71 12.20 33.72
CA PRO A 521 -7.04 11.86 34.24
C PRO A 521 -8.01 13.04 34.23
N SER A 522 -7.55 14.22 34.67
CA SER A 522 -8.36 15.45 34.65
C SER A 522 -8.74 15.90 33.24
N GLU A 523 -7.86 15.68 32.25
CA GLU A 523 -8.13 16.01 30.85
C GLU A 523 -9.12 15.02 30.24
N LEU A 524 -9.03 13.73 30.57
CA LEU A 524 -9.99 12.71 30.14
C LEU A 524 -11.40 12.99 30.67
N THR A 525 -11.54 13.33 31.95
CA THR A 525 -12.84 13.72 32.53
C THR A 525 -13.40 14.94 31.81
N ALA A 526 -12.59 15.99 31.63
CA ALA A 526 -13.02 17.19 30.92
C ALA A 526 -13.43 16.90 29.46
N ILE A 527 -12.78 15.96 28.78
CA ILE A 527 -13.20 15.50 27.45
C ILE A 527 -14.61 14.87 27.52
N GLY A 528 -14.87 14.01 28.51
CA GLY A 528 -16.19 13.41 28.72
C GLY A 528 -17.28 14.44 29.02
N GLU A 529 -16.98 15.49 29.78
CA GLU A 529 -17.89 16.60 30.05
C GLU A 529 -18.18 17.42 28.78
N VAL A 530 -17.14 17.73 27.99
CA VAL A 530 -17.29 18.46 26.71
C VAL A 530 -18.13 17.65 25.72
N LEU A 531 -17.89 16.34 25.59
CA LEU A 531 -18.65 15.47 24.70
C LEU A 531 -20.14 15.43 25.07
N ALA A 532 -20.47 15.33 26.36
CA ALA A 532 -21.85 15.38 26.81
C ALA A 532 -22.49 16.74 26.51
N ALA A 533 -21.81 17.84 26.89
CA ALA A 533 -22.32 19.19 26.71
C ALA A 533 -22.56 19.57 25.23
N GLU A 534 -21.68 19.15 24.32
CA GLU A 534 -21.83 19.40 22.87
C GLU A 534 -23.06 18.72 22.27
N ASN A 535 -23.50 17.61 22.86
CA ASN A 535 -24.69 16.86 22.44
C ASN A 535 -25.95 17.21 23.26
N GLY A 536 -25.84 18.15 24.21
CA GLY A 536 -26.94 18.56 25.07
C GLY A 536 -27.23 17.60 26.23
N ASP A 537 -26.30 16.68 26.51
CA ASP A 537 -26.34 15.75 27.62
C ASP A 537 -25.56 16.27 28.84
N LEU A 538 -25.79 15.65 29.99
CA LEU A 538 -25.08 15.91 31.23
C LEU A 538 -24.85 14.60 31.99
N TRP A 539 -23.71 14.49 32.66
CA TRP A 539 -23.43 13.45 33.64
C TRP A 539 -24.07 13.84 34.97
N ASP A 540 -24.78 12.91 35.61
CA ASP A 540 -25.15 13.11 37.02
C ASP A 540 -23.91 13.09 37.93
N GLU A 541 -24.07 13.53 39.17
CA GLU A 541 -22.94 13.71 40.11
C GLU A 541 -22.19 12.39 40.35
N GLU A 542 -22.92 11.29 40.54
CA GLU A 542 -22.35 9.95 40.75
C GLU A 542 -21.63 9.43 39.51
N ALA A 543 -22.19 9.60 38.31
CA ALA A 543 -21.54 9.19 37.07
C ALA A 543 -20.29 10.03 36.78
N LEU A 544 -20.30 11.33 37.10
CA LEU A 544 -19.15 12.19 36.89
C LEU A 544 -18.00 11.84 37.85
N ASP A 545 -18.31 11.51 39.10
CA ASP A 545 -17.34 11.00 40.07
C ASP A 545 -16.75 9.66 39.62
N GLU A 546 -17.59 8.75 39.13
CA GLU A 546 -17.10 7.47 38.61
C GLU A 546 -16.31 7.64 37.31
N LEU A 547 -16.68 8.59 36.44
CA LEU A 547 -15.90 8.93 35.25
C LEU A 547 -14.50 9.42 35.62
N ARG A 548 -14.37 10.20 36.70
CA ARG A 548 -13.06 10.60 37.28
C ARG A 548 -12.28 9.39 37.78
N SER A 549 -12.94 8.47 38.50
CA SER A 549 -12.35 7.23 38.99
C SER A 549 -11.83 6.35 37.84
N ILE A 550 -12.66 6.12 36.83
CA ILE A 550 -12.31 5.38 35.60
C ILE A 550 -11.11 6.03 34.91
N ALA A 551 -11.15 7.35 34.70
CA ALA A 551 -10.06 8.08 34.05
C ALA A 551 -8.73 7.97 34.84
N GLY A 552 -8.78 8.01 36.17
CA GLY A 552 -7.62 7.74 37.03
C GLY A 552 -7.12 6.32 36.85
N HIS A 553 -8.01 5.33 36.95
CA HIS A 553 -7.67 3.91 36.87
C HIS A 553 -7.00 3.54 35.55
N VAL A 554 -7.59 3.92 34.39
CA VAL A 554 -7.02 3.54 33.08
C VAL A 554 -5.66 4.19 32.81
N VAL A 555 -5.38 5.35 33.41
CA VAL A 555 -4.07 6.01 33.31
C VAL A 555 -3.06 5.34 34.26
N GLU A 556 -3.43 5.07 35.51
CA GLU A 556 -2.57 4.40 36.49
C GLU A 556 -2.13 3.01 36.02
N GLN A 557 -3.03 2.27 35.38
CA GLN A 557 -2.73 0.95 34.82
C GLN A 557 -1.97 1.02 33.48
N GLY A 558 -1.74 2.21 32.92
CA GLY A 558 -1.06 2.39 31.63
C GLY A 558 -1.89 1.97 30.41
N TRP A 559 -3.21 1.85 30.56
CA TRP A 559 -4.10 1.32 29.52
C TRP A 559 -4.54 2.37 28.50
N ILE A 560 -4.41 3.64 28.84
CA ILE A 560 -5.02 4.73 28.06
C ILE A 560 -4.53 4.80 26.61
N ASP A 561 -3.28 4.44 26.35
CA ASP A 561 -2.71 4.45 24.99
C ASP A 561 -3.25 3.31 24.13
N GLU A 562 -3.48 2.14 24.73
CA GLU A 562 -4.12 0.99 24.07
C GLU A 562 -5.61 1.24 23.82
N LEU A 563 -6.28 1.88 24.78
CA LEU A 563 -7.69 2.25 24.68
C LEU A 563 -7.93 3.42 23.70
N GLY A 564 -6.88 4.14 23.30
CA GLY A 564 -6.95 5.20 22.32
C GLY A 564 -7.42 6.54 22.88
N ASN A 565 -7.04 6.89 24.11
CA ASN A 565 -7.16 8.26 24.68
C ASN A 565 -8.56 8.88 24.50
N GLY A 566 -8.71 9.97 23.74
CA GLY A 566 -10.01 10.63 23.53
C GLY A 566 -11.02 9.76 22.78
N ARG A 567 -10.56 8.76 22.00
CA ARG A 567 -11.44 7.77 21.37
C ARG A 567 -12.10 6.89 22.42
N PHE A 568 -11.36 6.49 23.47
CA PHE A 568 -11.92 5.73 24.60
C PHE A 568 -13.08 6.50 25.25
N LEU A 569 -12.90 7.79 25.54
CA LEU A 569 -13.96 8.62 26.15
C LEU A 569 -15.16 8.82 25.23
N ARG A 570 -14.93 8.98 23.92
CA ARG A 570 -16.02 9.04 22.93
C ARG A 570 -16.82 7.74 22.91
N THR A 571 -16.14 6.59 22.80
CA THR A 571 -16.81 5.28 22.83
C THR A 571 -17.56 5.06 24.14
N LEU A 572 -16.95 5.44 25.26
CA LEU A 572 -17.58 5.31 26.58
C LEU A 572 -18.86 6.16 26.66
N TYR A 573 -18.79 7.42 26.23
CA TYR A 573 -19.95 8.32 26.17
C TYR A 573 -21.06 7.78 25.23
N GLU A 574 -20.72 7.37 24.01
CA GLU A 574 -21.69 6.82 23.04
C GLU A 574 -22.39 5.58 23.59
N LYS A 575 -21.65 4.68 24.27
CA LYS A 575 -22.22 3.51 24.93
C LYS A 575 -23.07 3.89 26.14
N SER A 576 -22.64 4.86 26.95
CA SER A 576 -23.48 5.38 28.04
C SER A 576 -24.79 5.95 27.52
N CYS A 577 -24.80 6.63 26.37
CA CYS A 577 -26.04 7.07 25.73
C CYS A 577 -26.93 5.89 25.31
N ALA A 578 -26.36 4.85 24.70
CA ALA A 578 -27.11 3.66 24.33
C ALA A 578 -27.72 2.95 25.56
N TYR A 579 -26.98 2.85 26.67
CA TYR A 579 -27.49 2.27 27.91
C TYR A 579 -28.52 3.16 28.60
N ARG A 580 -28.38 4.49 28.54
CA ARG A 580 -29.43 5.43 28.95
C ARG A 580 -30.71 5.16 28.18
N ASP A 581 -30.63 5.07 26.85
CA ASP A 581 -31.80 4.87 25.99
C ASP A 581 -32.46 3.51 26.28
N LEU A 582 -31.67 2.45 26.50
CA LEU A 582 -32.17 1.15 26.92
C LEU A 582 -32.89 1.23 28.28
N ARG A 583 -32.30 1.90 29.27
CA ARG A 583 -32.91 2.10 30.59
C ARG A 583 -34.23 2.86 30.49
N LEU A 584 -34.27 3.94 29.70
CA LEU A 584 -35.46 4.78 29.53
C LEU A 584 -36.55 4.09 28.71
N SER A 585 -36.20 3.16 27.81
CA SER A 585 -37.18 2.37 27.05
C SER A 585 -38.05 1.48 27.94
N ALA A 586 -37.52 1.05 29.09
CA ALA A 586 -38.23 0.25 30.08
C ALA A 586 -38.95 1.11 31.14
N TYR A 587 -38.90 2.44 31.04
CA TYR A 587 -39.48 3.34 32.02
C TYR A 587 -41.01 3.44 31.84
N PRO A 588 -41.82 3.14 32.88
CA PRO A 588 -43.28 3.08 32.74
C PRO A 588 -43.98 4.46 32.79
N GLY A 589 -43.25 5.54 33.10
CA GLY A 589 -43.80 6.90 33.24
C GLY A 589 -43.53 7.80 32.03
N ALA A 590 -44.07 9.03 32.08
CA ALA A 590 -43.74 10.06 31.09
C ALA A 590 -42.31 10.56 31.30
N LEU A 591 -41.51 10.58 30.24
CA LEU A 591 -40.11 11.04 30.26
C LEU A 591 -40.02 12.56 30.17
N THR A 592 -39.17 13.17 31.01
CA THR A 592 -38.89 14.61 30.95
C THR A 592 -37.66 14.91 30.10
N ARG A 593 -37.45 16.19 29.75
CA ARG A 593 -36.22 16.63 29.09
C ARG A 593 -34.96 16.31 29.91
N GLU A 594 -35.05 16.44 31.23
CA GLU A 594 -33.96 16.15 32.15
C GLU A 594 -33.62 14.65 32.13
N ASP A 595 -34.61 13.77 32.13
CA ASP A 595 -34.39 12.32 32.04
C ASP A 595 -33.69 11.92 30.75
N LEU A 596 -34.09 12.52 29.62
CA LEU A 596 -33.51 12.26 28.31
C LEU A 596 -32.08 12.79 28.16
N ALA A 597 -31.73 13.88 28.86
CA ALA A 597 -30.41 14.50 28.80
C ALA A 597 -29.42 13.93 29.83
N THR A 598 -29.87 13.18 30.84
CA THR A 598 -29.01 12.78 31.98
C THR A 598 -28.46 11.37 31.83
N LEU A 599 -27.13 11.26 31.74
CA LEU A 599 -26.37 10.02 31.85
C LEU A 599 -26.12 9.72 33.33
N ARG A 600 -26.51 8.51 33.77
CA ARG A 600 -26.37 8.11 35.18
C ARG A 600 -25.36 7.00 35.36
N LEU A 601 -24.95 6.79 36.62
CA LEU A 601 -23.95 5.80 37.00
C LEU A 601 -24.18 4.39 36.41
N PRO A 602 -25.41 3.82 36.41
CA PRO A 602 -25.64 2.51 35.81
C PRO A 602 -25.30 2.45 34.31
N ASP A 603 -25.55 3.53 33.56
CA ASP A 603 -25.27 3.58 32.12
C ASP A 603 -23.77 3.58 31.86
N LEU A 604 -23.04 4.36 32.65
CA LEU A 604 -21.59 4.46 32.62
C LEU A 604 -20.93 3.12 32.99
N MET A 605 -21.41 2.46 34.04
CA MET A 605 -20.84 1.20 34.50
C MET A 605 -21.04 0.05 33.51
N GLN A 606 -22.22 -0.03 32.88
CA GLN A 606 -22.46 -1.00 31.81
C GLN A 606 -21.58 -0.71 30.59
N ALA A 607 -21.51 0.56 30.17
CA ALA A 607 -20.64 0.99 29.08
C ALA A 607 -19.17 0.64 29.34
N TYR A 608 -18.67 0.94 30.54
CA TYR A 608 -17.29 0.67 30.92
C TYR A 608 -16.99 -0.84 30.96
N GLY A 609 -17.90 -1.63 31.54
CA GLY A 609 -17.77 -3.08 31.56
C GLY A 609 -17.71 -3.67 30.16
N GLU A 610 -18.53 -3.18 29.23
CA GLU A 610 -18.52 -3.62 27.83
C GLU A 610 -17.21 -3.22 27.12
N VAL A 611 -16.75 -1.98 27.28
CA VAL A 611 -15.50 -1.48 26.66
C VAL A 611 -14.29 -2.29 27.14
N LEU A 612 -14.26 -2.68 28.42
CA LEU A 612 -13.20 -3.54 28.95
C LEU A 612 -13.36 -5.01 28.60
N SER A 613 -14.57 -5.52 28.37
CA SER A 613 -14.79 -6.94 28.04
C SER A 613 -14.14 -7.39 26.71
N GLY A 614 -13.89 -6.43 25.80
CA GLY A 614 -13.10 -6.67 24.58
C GLY A 614 -11.61 -6.95 24.84
N ARG A 615 -11.12 -6.69 26.06
CA ARG A 615 -9.81 -7.07 26.55
C ARG A 615 -9.97 -8.42 27.27
N GLY A 616 -9.81 -9.52 26.53
CA GLY A 616 -9.88 -10.87 27.10
C GLY A 616 -9.01 -11.02 28.36
N PRO A 617 -9.27 -12.02 29.23
CA PRO A 617 -8.59 -12.14 30.51
C PRO A 617 -7.07 -12.19 30.31
N GLN A 618 -6.35 -11.22 30.90
CA GLN A 618 -4.89 -11.23 30.93
C GLN A 618 -4.42 -12.32 31.89
N ASP A 619 -3.62 -13.24 31.37
CA ASP A 619 -2.95 -14.28 32.15
C ASP A 619 -1.98 -13.58 33.14
N PRO A 620 -2.11 -13.76 34.47
CA PRO A 620 -1.30 -13.05 35.47
C PRO A 620 0.18 -13.46 35.51
N SER A 621 0.70 -14.13 34.48
CA SER A 621 2.01 -14.79 34.47
C SER A 621 3.09 -14.05 33.68
N ALA A 622 2.87 -12.78 33.33
CA ALA A 622 3.89 -11.90 32.75
C ALA A 622 4.13 -10.64 33.61
N LEU A 623 4.72 -10.85 34.80
CA LEU A 623 5.46 -9.84 35.56
C LEU A 623 6.87 -10.36 35.83
#